data_AF-A0A3E0TM73-F1
#
_entry.id   AF-A0A3E0TM73-F1
#
_cell.length_a   1.000
_cell.length_b   1.000
_cell.length_c   1.000
_cell.angle_alpha   90.00
_cell.angle_beta   90.00
_cell.angle_gamma   90.00
#
_symmetry.space_group_name_H-M   'P 1'
#
loop_
_entity.id
_entity.type
_entity.pdbx_description
1 polymer ?
#
loop_
_entity_poly.entity_id
_entity_poly.type
_entity_poly.pdbx_seq_one_letter_code
_entity_poly.pdbx_strand_id
1 'polypeptide(L)'
;MILILSPENDLHSITVQKALTLNGIDSLIFDTSSISLSGSVNFTYQTGKAELSVDTGENHFHLNDVSTVWQRRPFFPVIPSIVAKEDKKFAWQELKTATDSIYQFLSNAFWVNPRQSRAITDTN
;
A
#
# COMPACT_ATOMS: atom_id res chain seq x y z
N MET A 1 -2.35 -3.46 13.53
CA MET A 1 -3.36 -3.19 12.49
C MET A 1 -3.26 -4.19 11.34
N ILE A 2 -4.37 -4.53 10.69
CA ILE A 2 -4.40 -5.28 9.42
C ILE A 2 -4.50 -4.30 8.24
N LEU A 3 -3.56 -4.38 7.30
CA LEU A 3 -3.58 -3.56 6.07
C LEU A 3 -4.10 -4.39 4.90
N ILE A 4 -5.18 -3.93 4.25
CA ILE A 4 -5.82 -4.60 3.11
C ILE A 4 -5.47 -3.84 1.83
N LEU A 5 -4.63 -4.43 0.99
CA LEU A 5 -4.21 -3.82 -0.28
C LEU A 5 -5.27 -4.11 -1.36
N SER A 6 -6.14 -3.13 -1.59
CA SER A 6 -7.25 -3.21 -2.56
C SER A 6 -7.74 -1.82 -2.93
N PRO A 7 -8.38 -1.63 -4.10
CA PRO A 7 -9.12 -0.41 -4.39
C PRO A 7 -10.25 -0.20 -3.38
N GLU A 8 -10.59 1.06 -3.11
CA GLU A 8 -11.62 1.45 -2.14
C GLU A 8 -13.01 0.91 -2.50
N ASN A 9 -13.28 0.68 -3.79
CA ASN A 9 -14.55 0.18 -4.29
C ASN A 9 -14.64 -1.36 -4.41
N ASP A 10 -13.64 -2.11 -3.93
CA ASP A 10 -13.67 -3.57 -3.96
C ASP A 10 -14.63 -4.12 -2.89
N LEU A 11 -15.81 -4.56 -3.31
CA LEU A 11 -16.86 -5.07 -2.41
C LEU A 11 -16.37 -6.17 -1.44
N HIS A 12 -15.41 -6.98 -1.89
CA HIS A 12 -14.86 -8.05 -1.07
C HIS A 12 -13.98 -7.52 0.06
N SER A 13 -13.05 -6.59 -0.22
CA SER A 13 -12.25 -5.95 0.82
C SER A 13 -13.13 -5.18 1.81
N ILE A 14 -14.15 -4.45 1.33
CA ILE A 14 -15.11 -3.73 2.19
C ILE A 14 -15.85 -4.69 3.13
N THR A 15 -16.32 -5.83 2.60
CA THR A 15 -17.05 -6.82 3.40
C THR A 15 -16.17 -7.45 4.47
N VAL A 16 -14.93 -7.80 4.11
CA VAL A 16 -13.95 -8.36 5.07
C VAL A 16 -13.55 -7.32 6.11
N GLN A 17 -13.29 -6.07 5.72
CA GLN A 17 -12.98 -4.99 6.66
C GLN A 17 -14.13 -4.80 7.66
N LYS A 18 -15.39 -4.75 7.19
CA LYS A 18 -16.56 -4.67 8.07
C LYS A 18 -16.62 -5.84 9.05
N ALA A 19 -16.36 -7.06 8.60
CA ALA A 19 -16.33 -8.23 9.48
C ALA A 19 -15.21 -8.12 10.53
N LEU A 20 -14.02 -7.67 10.15
CA LEU A 20 -12.91 -7.43 11.08
C LEU A 20 -13.28 -6.36 12.12
N THR A 21 -13.84 -5.23 11.69
CA THR A 21 -14.31 -4.16 12.56
C THR A 21 -15.38 -4.64 13.54
N LEU A 22 -16.35 -5.46 13.09
CA LEU A 22 -17.37 -6.05 13.97
C LEU A 22 -16.78 -6.97 15.05
N ASN A 23 -15.59 -7.53 14.82
CA ASN A 23 -14.85 -8.33 15.79
C ASN A 23 -13.86 -7.50 16.62
N GLY A 24 -13.90 -6.17 16.54
CA GLY A 24 -12.99 -5.27 17.25
C GLY A 24 -11.55 -5.30 16.74
N ILE A 25 -11.34 -5.79 15.52
CA ILE A 25 -10.02 -5.85 14.90
C ILE A 25 -9.80 -4.60 14.05
N ASP A 26 -8.72 -3.89 14.36
CA ASP A 26 -8.30 -2.71 13.61
C ASP A 26 -7.79 -3.08 12.21
N SER A 27 -8.41 -2.50 11.19
CA SER A 27 -8.09 -2.79 9.80
C SER A 27 -8.36 -1.62 8.86
N LEU A 28 -7.47 -1.45 7.88
CA LEU A 28 -7.50 -0.36 6.91
C LEU A 28 -7.44 -0.90 5.49
N ILE A 29 -8.34 -0.43 4.62
CA ILE A 29 -8.21 -0.62 3.17
C ILE A 29 -7.27 0.47 2.65
N PHE A 30 -6.26 0.04 1.91
CA PHE A 30 -5.26 0.93 1.33
C PHE A 30 -5.16 0.68 -0.18
N ASP A 31 -5.63 1.67 -0.95
CA ASP A 31 -5.41 1.74 -2.38
C ASP A 31 -4.06 2.42 -2.66
N THR A 32 -3.08 1.63 -3.08
CA THR A 32 -1.73 2.12 -3.40
C THR A 32 -1.69 3.12 -4.56
N SER A 33 -2.75 3.22 -5.38
CA SER A 33 -2.84 4.23 -6.43
C SER A 33 -3.10 5.64 -5.89
N SER A 34 -3.73 5.75 -4.72
CA SER A 34 -4.03 7.05 -4.08
C SER A 34 -2.77 7.89 -3.82
N ILE A 35 -1.63 7.24 -3.56
CA ILE A 35 -0.31 7.89 -3.38
C ILE A 35 0.04 8.80 -4.56
N SER A 36 -0.31 8.38 -5.78
CA SER A 36 0.04 9.13 -6.99
C SER A 36 -0.86 10.32 -7.29
N LEU A 37 -2.02 10.40 -6.62
CA LEU A 37 -3.08 11.38 -6.93
C LEU A 37 -3.30 12.39 -5.80
N SER A 38 -3.36 11.91 -4.56
CA SER A 38 -3.75 12.73 -3.40
C SER A 38 -2.96 12.41 -2.13
N GLY A 39 -2.19 11.32 -2.11
CA GLY A 39 -1.47 10.87 -0.93
C GLY A 39 -0.02 11.36 -0.82
N SER A 40 0.59 11.05 0.31
CA SER A 40 2.02 11.21 0.56
C SER A 40 2.60 10.01 1.30
N VAL A 41 3.86 9.71 1.03
CA VAL A 41 4.65 8.72 1.77
C VAL A 41 5.80 9.48 2.40
N ASN A 42 5.85 9.47 3.74
CA ASN A 42 6.87 10.18 4.50
C ASN A 42 7.83 9.17 5.11
N PHE A 43 9.10 9.33 4.80
CA PHE A 43 10.19 8.51 5.35
C PHE A 43 10.98 9.36 6.35
N THR A 44 11.01 8.92 7.60
CA THR A 44 11.79 9.54 8.66
C THR A 44 12.86 8.57 9.14
N TYR A 45 14.10 9.04 9.25
CA TYR A 45 15.20 8.26 9.79
C TYR A 45 15.89 9.03 10.92
N GLN A 46 15.82 8.50 12.13
CA GLN A 46 16.43 9.10 13.32
C GLN A 46 17.08 8.04 14.19
N THR A 47 18.34 8.24 14.58
CA THR A 47 19.05 7.38 15.56
C THR A 47 18.98 5.88 15.24
N GLY A 48 19.12 5.51 13.96
CA GLY A 48 19.11 4.11 13.53
C GLY A 48 17.71 3.50 13.37
N LYS A 49 16.64 4.24 13.67
CA LYS A 49 15.26 3.82 13.43
C LYS A 49 14.73 4.48 12.17
N ALA A 50 14.13 3.67 11.31
CA ALA A 50 13.42 4.12 10.13
C ALA A 50 11.91 4.00 10.40
N GLU A 51 11.17 5.04 10.04
CA GLU A 51 9.71 5.09 10.14
C GLU A 51 9.16 5.51 8.78
N LEU A 52 8.12 4.81 8.34
CA LEU A 52 7.36 5.19 7.16
C LEU A 52 5.91 5.46 7.59
N SER A 53 5.42 6.65 7.28
CA SER A 53 3.99 6.96 7.37
C SER A 53 3.40 7.21 5.99
N VAL A 54 2.13 6.85 5.85
CA VAL A 54 1.34 7.03 4.64
C VAL A 54 0.16 7.91 4.99
N ASP A 55 -0.07 8.91 4.17
CA ASP A 55 -1.24 9.77 4.20
C ASP A 55 -1.98 9.64 2.87
N THR A 56 -3.27 9.31 2.90
CA THR A 56 -4.10 9.22 1.68
C THR A 56 -5.07 10.39 1.56
N GLY A 57 -5.00 11.38 2.44
CA GLY A 57 -6.00 12.44 2.64
C GLY A 57 -7.16 12.01 3.54
N GLU A 58 -7.60 10.75 3.44
CA GLU A 58 -8.65 10.18 4.30
C GLU A 58 -8.09 9.46 5.52
N ASN A 59 -6.91 8.84 5.38
CA ASN A 59 -6.30 8.02 6.41
C ASN A 59 -4.84 8.39 6.59
N HIS A 60 -4.37 8.35 7.82
CA HIS A 60 -2.97 8.54 8.19
C HIS A 60 -2.53 7.36 9.06
N PHE A 61 -1.46 6.67 8.68
CA PHE A 61 -0.98 5.50 9.43
C PHE A 61 0.53 5.29 9.29
N HIS A 62 1.13 4.66 10.31
CA HIS A 62 2.52 4.22 10.29
C HIS A 62 2.59 2.76 9.86
N LEU A 63 3.53 2.43 8.95
CA LEU A 63 3.71 1.04 8.52
C LEU A 63 4.26 0.14 9.63
N ASN A 64 4.93 0.71 10.63
CA ASN A 64 5.43 -0.03 11.78
C ASN A 64 4.31 -0.61 12.66
N ASP A 65 3.09 -0.08 12.57
CA ASP A 65 1.92 -0.57 13.32
C ASP A 65 1.17 -1.71 12.57
N VAL A 66 1.60 -2.03 11.35
CA VAL A 66 1.00 -3.06 10.50
C VAL A 66 1.60 -4.42 10.86
N SER A 67 0.78 -5.29 11.44
CA SER A 67 1.18 -6.65 11.81
C SER A 67 0.82 -7.68 10.75
N THR A 68 -0.16 -7.38 9.91
CA THR A 68 -0.66 -8.29 8.88
C THR A 68 -1.06 -7.52 7.63
N VAL A 69 -0.70 -8.05 6.47
CA VAL A 69 -1.04 -7.50 5.16
C VAL A 69 -1.85 -8.52 4.39
N TRP A 70 -3.02 -8.12 3.91
CA TRP A 70 -3.78 -8.90 2.95
C TRP A 70 -3.66 -8.30 1.56
N GLN A 71 -2.93 -8.99 0.69
CA GLN A 71 -2.77 -8.56 -0.69
C GLN A 71 -3.92 -9.09 -1.54
N ARG A 72 -4.96 -8.28 -1.71
CA ARG A 72 -6.17 -8.65 -2.45
C ARG A 72 -6.09 -8.26 -3.93
N ARG A 73 -5.95 -6.97 -4.21
CA ARG A 73 -5.88 -6.39 -5.55
C ARG A 73 -4.93 -5.18 -5.52
N PRO A 74 -3.62 -5.41 -5.35
CA PRO A 74 -2.67 -4.30 -5.33
C PRO A 74 -2.69 -3.59 -6.68
N PHE A 75 -2.83 -2.26 -6.66
CA PHE A 75 -2.84 -1.44 -7.86
C PHE A 75 -1.45 -0.80 -8.04
N PHE A 76 -0.97 -0.72 -9.28
CA PHE A 76 0.27 -0.02 -9.56
C PHE A 76 0.01 1.50 -9.56
N PRO A 77 0.96 2.32 -9.08
CA PRO A 77 0.78 3.77 -9.12
C PRO A 77 0.54 4.24 -10.57
N VAL A 78 -0.31 5.24 -10.75
CA VAL A 78 -0.65 5.78 -12.07
C VAL A 78 -0.02 7.16 -12.18
N ILE A 79 0.74 7.41 -13.25
CA ILE A 79 1.32 8.74 -13.46
C ILE A 79 0.17 9.69 -13.85
N PRO A 80 -0.05 10.80 -13.11
CA PRO A 80 -1.07 11.76 -13.46
C PRO A 80 -0.88 12.32 -14.88
N SER A 81 -1.98 12.54 -15.60
CA SER A 81 -1.95 13.04 -16.98
C SER A 81 -1.35 14.45 -17.10
N ILE A 82 -1.34 15.21 -16.01
CA ILE A 82 -0.77 16.56 -15.93
C ILE A 82 0.77 16.58 -16.00
N VAL A 83 1.44 15.45 -15.73
CA VAL A 83 2.89 15.35 -15.80
C VAL A 83 3.35 15.44 -17.25
N ALA A 84 4.27 16.37 -17.51
CA ALA A 84 4.88 16.57 -18.83
C ALA A 84 5.52 15.27 -19.34
N LYS A 85 5.52 15.07 -20.66
CA LYS A 85 5.94 13.80 -21.27
C LYS A 85 7.39 13.48 -20.94
N GLU A 86 8.22 14.51 -20.85
CA GLU A 86 9.65 14.47 -20.55
C GLU A 86 9.90 13.98 -19.12
N ASP A 87 9.01 14.32 -18.19
CA ASP A 87 9.14 14.01 -16.76
C ASP A 87 8.50 12.67 -16.37
N LYS A 88 7.70 12.05 -17.27
CA LYS A 88 7.02 10.77 -16.97
C LYS A 88 7.97 9.67 -16.51
N LYS A 89 9.19 9.62 -17.07
CA LYS A 89 10.19 8.61 -16.66
C LYS A 89 10.63 8.84 -15.22
N PHE A 90 10.90 10.09 -14.84
CA PHE A 90 11.29 10.46 -13.49
C PHE A 90 10.15 10.19 -12.51
N ALA A 91 8.94 10.68 -12.82
CA ALA A 91 7.75 10.45 -11.99
C ALA A 91 7.47 8.95 -11.78
N TRP A 92 7.65 8.13 -12.82
CA TRP A 92 7.53 6.68 -12.68
C TRP A 92 8.54 6.08 -11.71
N GLN A 93 9.81 6.50 -11.80
CA GLN A 93 10.88 6.00 -10.94
C GLN A 93 10.64 6.39 -9.48
N GLU A 94 10.20 7.61 -9.22
CA GLU A 94 9.82 8.09 -7.88
C GLU A 94 8.65 7.28 -7.32
N LEU A 95 7.56 7.14 -8.08
CA LEU A 95 6.38 6.37 -7.65
C LEU A 95 6.70 4.90 -7.42
N LYS A 96 7.51 4.30 -8.29
CA LYS A 96 7.98 2.92 -8.12
C LYS A 96 8.81 2.79 -6.85
N THR A 97 9.73 3.71 -6.60
CA THR A 97 10.60 3.69 -5.41
C THR A 97 9.78 3.86 -4.12
N ALA A 98 8.82 4.79 -4.10
CA ALA A 98 7.90 4.99 -2.99
C ALA A 98 7.00 3.76 -2.76
N THR A 99 6.56 3.11 -3.83
CA THR A 99 5.78 1.87 -3.72
C THR A 99 6.65 0.75 -3.15
N ASP A 100 7.84 0.54 -3.70
CA ASP A 100 8.76 -0.52 -3.27
C ASP A 100 9.21 -0.32 -1.81
N SER A 101 9.38 0.92 -1.34
CA SER A 101 9.70 1.20 0.06
C SER A 101 8.60 0.74 1.01
N ILE A 102 7.32 0.95 0.67
CA ILE A 102 6.19 0.42 1.44
C ILE A 102 6.29 -1.09 1.60
N TYR A 103 6.54 -1.82 0.50
CA TYR A 103 6.69 -3.28 0.56
C TYR A 103 7.89 -3.71 1.40
N GLN A 104 9.01 -2.98 1.32
CA GLN A 104 10.20 -3.28 2.10
C GLN A 104 9.95 -3.09 3.61
N PHE A 105 9.24 -2.03 4.00
CA PHE A 105 8.87 -1.80 5.40
C PHE A 105 7.90 -2.86 5.94
N LEU A 106 7.01 -3.37 5.08
CA LEU A 106 6.06 -4.43 5.42
C LEU A 106 6.67 -5.85 5.36
N SER A 107 7.98 -5.99 5.12
CA SER A 107 8.64 -7.30 4.98
C SER A 107 8.54 -8.19 6.22
N ASN A 108 8.38 -7.60 7.41
CA ASN A 108 8.23 -8.32 8.67
C ASN A 108 6.77 -8.60 9.05
N ALA A 109 5.79 -8.07 8.30
CA ALA A 109 4.37 -8.34 8.55
C ALA A 109 4.00 -9.75 8.09
N PHE A 110 2.91 -10.31 8.63
CA PHE A 110 2.35 -11.56 8.11
C PHE A 110 1.56 -11.29 6.82
N TRP A 111 1.91 -11.97 5.72
CA TRP A 111 1.28 -11.75 4.41
C TRP A 111 0.25 -12.83 4.06
N VAL A 112 -0.98 -12.41 3.82
CA VAL A 112 -2.00 -13.20 3.13
C VAL A 112 -1.89 -12.91 1.63
N ASN A 113 -1.59 -13.94 0.84
CA ASN A 113 -1.32 -13.88 -0.61
C ASN A 113 -0.10 -13.01 -0.99
N PRO A 114 1.12 -13.30 -0.48
CA PRO A 114 2.29 -12.48 -0.76
C PRO A 114 2.56 -12.36 -2.27
N ARG A 115 3.16 -11.24 -2.71
CA ARG A 115 3.55 -10.99 -4.13
C ARG A 115 4.23 -12.19 -4.80
N GLN A 116 5.09 -12.89 -4.06
CA GLN A 116 5.86 -14.03 -4.57
C GLN A 116 4.97 -15.23 -4.94
N SER A 117 3.82 -15.41 -4.29
CA SER A 117 2.89 -16.51 -4.59
C SER A 117 2.14 -16.34 -5.92
N ARG A 118 2.09 -15.12 -6.48
CA ARG A 118 1.43 -14.83 -7.76
C ARG A 118 2.25 -15.33 -8.95
N ALA A 119 3.58 -15.37 -8.84
CA ALA A 119 4.46 -15.86 -9.90
C ALA A 119 4.34 -17.37 -10.16
N ILE A 120 3.76 -18.13 -9.22
CA ILE A 120 3.62 -19.60 -9.31
C ILE A 120 2.35 -20.01 -10.07
N THR A 121 1.39 -19.10 -10.27
CA THR A 121 0.10 -19.42 -10.90
C THR A 121 -0.02 -19.00 -12.36
N ASP A 122 0.94 -18.24 -12.88
CA ASP A 122 0.96 -17.75 -14.27
C ASP A 122 1.84 -18.61 -15.23
N THR A 123 2.20 -19.84 -14.83
CA THR A 123 3.02 -20.78 -15.64
C THR A 123 2.25 -21.99 -16.19
N ASN A 124 0.93 -21.88 -16.42
CA ASN A 124 0.14 -22.92 -17.10
C ASN A 124 -0.50 -22.38 -18.38
#